data_AF-A0A7S3VVN9-F1
#
_entry.id   AF-A0A7S3VVN9-F1
#
_cell.length_a   1.000
_cell.length_b   1.000
_cell.length_c   1.000
_cell.angle_alpha   90.00
_cell.angle_beta   90.00
_cell.angle_gamma   90.00
#
_symmetry.space_group_name_H-M   'P 1'
#
loop_
_entity.id
_entity.type
_entity.pdbx_description
1 polymer ?
#
loop_
_entity_poly.entity_id
_entity_poly.type
_entity_poly.pdbx_seq_one_letter_code
_entity_poly.pdbx_strand_id
1 'polypeptide(L)'
;LAQEKDEKVRLRGQAGIHRKHHDDLKREMQKKQDAVKKEEEKNRLKEEKIVGLLKDKESNEKEIKERDKTITDKEMRIYDLKKQNQELQKFKFVLDYKIKELKAQIDPKTADIASMKTQTQAMDDELNDYIRRNKQLALDISQLQMKQRALQEEIKSQKRKLRDDLSLIKRFKIDMNECMDTISEPKMLKESIANVYRKYLQSETKKLDLDTDMQKEYNRQRDYLEKSVDSLKRKLEKDSQAHRIDNMRIMQENVSLIREINDLTREINALKHERTAEEVK
;
A
#
# COMPACT_ATOMS: atom_id res chain seq x y z
N LEU A 1 -12.70 -79.92 131.32
CA LEU A 1 -11.93 -78.66 131.51
C LEU A 1 -10.77 -78.47 130.51
N ALA A 2 -9.93 -79.47 130.22
CA ALA A 2 -8.87 -79.34 129.20
C ALA A 2 -9.42 -79.40 127.75
N GLN A 3 -10.33 -80.34 127.45
CA GLN A 3 -10.95 -80.48 126.12
C GLN A 3 -11.80 -79.28 125.69
N GLU A 4 -12.59 -78.69 126.60
CA GLU A 4 -13.36 -77.46 126.32
C GLU A 4 -12.47 -76.24 126.03
N LYS A 5 -11.29 -76.15 126.67
CA LYS A 5 -10.32 -75.08 126.39
C LYS A 5 -9.72 -75.25 124.99
N ASP A 6 -9.43 -76.48 124.59
CA ASP A 6 -8.85 -76.80 123.28
C ASP A 6 -9.87 -76.58 122.14
N GLU A 7 -11.13 -76.95 122.35
CA GLU A 7 -12.21 -76.73 121.39
C GLU A 7 -12.56 -75.24 121.23
N LYS A 8 -12.49 -74.47 122.33
CA LYS A 8 -12.64 -73.00 122.30
C LYS A 8 -11.47 -72.33 121.58
N VAL A 9 -10.24 -72.85 121.69
CA VAL A 9 -9.09 -72.38 120.91
C VAL A 9 -9.26 -72.72 119.42
N ARG A 10 -9.75 -73.93 119.09
CA ARG A 10 -10.04 -74.34 117.70
C ARG A 10 -11.14 -73.49 117.06
N LEU A 11 -12.24 -73.23 117.78
CA LEU A 11 -13.33 -72.36 117.32
C LEU A 11 -12.88 -70.90 117.16
N ARG A 12 -11.98 -70.41 118.03
CA ARG A 12 -11.38 -69.07 117.89
C ARG A 12 -10.43 -68.99 116.69
N GLY A 13 -9.72 -70.08 116.38
CA GLY A 13 -8.92 -70.24 115.16
C GLY A 13 -9.78 -70.27 113.89
N GLN A 14 -10.86 -71.06 113.88
CA GLN A 14 -11.84 -71.11 112.79
C GLN A 14 -12.52 -69.76 112.58
N ALA A 15 -12.93 -69.06 113.66
CA ALA A 15 -13.48 -67.71 113.58
C ALA A 15 -12.45 -66.69 113.04
N GLY A 16 -11.17 -66.83 113.37
CA GLY A 16 -10.08 -66.03 112.81
C GLY A 16 -9.85 -66.28 111.31
N ILE A 17 -9.91 -67.54 110.87
CA ILE A 17 -9.83 -67.92 109.46
C ILE A 17 -11.04 -67.39 108.68
N HIS A 18 -12.25 -67.54 109.21
CA HIS A 18 -13.46 -66.99 108.60
C HIS A 18 -13.43 -65.45 108.53
N ARG A 19 -12.91 -64.77 109.56
CA ARG A 19 -12.73 -63.32 109.53
C ARG A 19 -11.73 -62.88 108.45
N LYS A 20 -10.58 -63.56 108.35
CA LYS A 20 -9.58 -63.30 107.31
C LYS A 20 -10.14 -63.58 105.91
N HIS A 21 -10.85 -64.69 105.73
CA HIS A 21 -11.50 -65.02 104.46
C HIS A 21 -12.60 -64.01 104.09
N HIS A 22 -13.38 -63.53 105.07
CA HIS A 22 -14.35 -62.47 104.86
C HIS A 22 -13.69 -61.14 104.47
N ASP A 23 -12.59 -60.77 105.13
CA ASP A 23 -11.81 -59.57 104.81
C ASP A 23 -11.15 -59.66 103.43
N ASP A 24 -10.64 -60.84 103.06
CA ASP A 24 -10.07 -61.12 101.72
C ASP A 24 -11.15 -61.07 100.64
N LEU A 25 -12.32 -61.71 100.86
CA LEU A 25 -13.49 -61.60 99.98
C LEU A 25 -13.98 -60.15 99.84
N LYS A 26 -13.98 -59.38 100.93
CA LYS A 26 -14.36 -57.96 100.91
C LYS A 26 -13.37 -57.13 100.09
N ARG A 27 -12.07 -57.41 100.20
CA ARG A 27 -11.02 -56.78 99.37
C ARG A 27 -11.15 -57.17 97.90
N GLU A 28 -11.42 -58.44 97.59
CA GLU A 28 -11.67 -58.88 96.21
C GLU A 28 -12.93 -58.26 95.63
N MET A 29 -14.00 -58.17 96.41
CA MET A 29 -15.25 -57.51 96.02
C MET A 29 -15.01 -56.03 95.71
N GLN A 30 -14.25 -55.33 96.57
CA GLN A 30 -13.88 -53.93 96.34
C GLN A 30 -13.06 -53.76 95.06
N LYS A 31 -12.05 -54.62 94.82
CA LYS A 31 -11.25 -54.60 93.59
C LYS A 31 -12.11 -54.82 92.34
N LYS A 32 -13.06 -55.77 92.40
CA LYS A 32 -14.00 -56.02 91.30
C LYS A 32 -14.92 -54.81 91.08
N GLN A 33 -15.38 -54.16 92.15
CA GLN A 33 -16.24 -52.98 92.06
C GLN A 33 -15.52 -51.78 91.45
N ASP A 34 -14.24 -51.56 91.79
CA ASP A 34 -13.41 -50.50 91.21
C ASP A 34 -13.07 -50.80 89.74
N ALA A 35 -12.86 -52.08 89.39
CA ALA A 35 -12.66 -52.51 88.00
C ALA A 35 -13.92 -52.28 87.14
N VAL A 36 -15.11 -52.58 87.68
CA VAL A 36 -16.39 -52.32 87.02
C VAL A 36 -16.56 -50.83 86.77
N LYS A 37 -16.35 -49.96 87.78
CA LYS A 37 -16.43 -48.50 87.61
C LYS A 37 -15.49 -47.96 86.53
N LYS A 38 -14.25 -48.46 86.50
CA LYS A 38 -13.26 -48.06 85.48
C LYS A 38 -13.69 -48.48 84.08
N GLU A 39 -14.31 -49.64 83.93
CA GLU A 39 -14.81 -50.10 82.63
C GLU A 39 -16.09 -49.37 82.22
N GLU A 40 -16.96 -49.03 83.15
CA GLU A 40 -18.13 -48.15 82.92
C GLU A 40 -17.70 -46.76 82.43
N GLU A 41 -16.68 -46.15 83.03
CA GLU A 41 -16.15 -44.85 82.59
C GLU A 41 -15.56 -44.92 81.17
N LYS A 42 -14.78 -45.98 80.86
CA LYS A 42 -14.28 -46.20 79.49
C LYS A 42 -15.41 -46.42 78.49
N ASN A 43 -16.46 -47.15 78.88
CA ASN A 43 -17.61 -47.36 78.01
C ASN A 43 -18.33 -46.04 77.73
N ARG A 44 -18.49 -45.17 78.74
CA ARG A 44 -19.03 -43.82 78.54
C ARG A 44 -18.22 -43.00 77.54
N LEU A 45 -16.89 -42.99 77.67
CA LEU A 45 -16.02 -42.28 76.72
C LEU A 45 -16.10 -42.85 75.30
N LYS A 46 -16.23 -44.17 75.16
CA LYS A 46 -16.44 -44.80 73.84
C LYS A 46 -17.79 -44.41 73.26
N GLU A 47 -18.85 -44.38 74.06
CA GLU A 47 -20.19 -43.95 73.62
C GLU A 47 -20.18 -42.49 73.15
N GLU A 48 -19.56 -41.59 73.91
CA GLU A 48 -19.38 -40.18 73.51
C GLU A 48 -18.64 -40.07 72.16
N LYS A 49 -17.57 -40.85 71.98
CA LYS A 49 -16.81 -40.89 70.71
C LYS A 49 -17.64 -41.45 69.55
N ILE A 50 -18.44 -42.50 69.79
CA ILE A 50 -19.34 -43.07 68.78
C ILE A 50 -20.36 -42.01 68.34
N VAL A 51 -20.96 -41.29 69.29
CA VAL A 51 -21.91 -40.21 68.97
C VAL A 51 -21.25 -39.10 68.15
N GLY A 52 -20.01 -38.71 68.48
CA GLY A 52 -19.24 -37.75 67.69
C GLY A 52 -19.01 -38.23 66.25
N LEU A 53 -18.50 -39.46 66.08
CA LEU A 53 -18.26 -40.05 64.76
C LEU A 53 -19.54 -40.21 63.93
N LEU A 54 -20.68 -40.49 64.57
CA LEU A 54 -21.97 -40.56 63.88
C LEU A 54 -22.41 -39.19 63.36
N LYS A 55 -22.19 -38.11 64.12
CA LYS A 55 -22.46 -36.74 63.65
C LYS A 55 -21.54 -36.33 62.50
N ASP A 56 -20.25 -36.63 62.61
CA ASP A 56 -19.28 -36.34 61.55
C ASP A 56 -19.62 -37.11 60.27
N LYS A 57 -20.03 -38.37 60.40
CA LYS A 57 -20.54 -39.17 59.27
C LYS A 57 -21.75 -38.50 58.62
N GLU A 58 -22.74 -38.07 59.38
CA GLU A 58 -23.92 -37.41 58.84
C GLU A 58 -23.56 -36.08 58.13
N SER A 59 -22.64 -35.31 58.71
CA SER A 59 -22.14 -34.07 58.10
C SER A 59 -21.44 -34.34 56.76
N ASN A 60 -20.54 -35.33 56.74
CA ASN A 60 -19.83 -35.71 55.52
C ASN A 60 -20.78 -36.25 54.44
N GLU A 61 -21.82 -37.00 54.82
CA GLU A 61 -22.84 -37.48 53.87
C GLU A 61 -23.63 -36.32 53.24
N LYS A 62 -23.90 -35.24 53.98
CA LYS A 62 -24.53 -34.03 53.43
C LYS A 62 -23.61 -33.31 52.46
N GLU A 63 -22.33 -33.13 52.83
CA GLU A 63 -21.35 -32.47 51.97
C GLU A 63 -21.12 -33.23 50.66
N ILE A 64 -21.05 -34.57 50.72
CA ILE A 64 -20.96 -35.42 49.53
C ILE A 64 -22.16 -35.19 48.61
N LYS A 65 -23.39 -35.17 49.13
CA LYS A 65 -24.59 -34.92 48.33
C LYS A 65 -24.58 -33.54 47.66
N GLU A 66 -24.12 -32.51 48.36
CA GLU A 66 -24.01 -31.15 47.79
C GLU A 66 -22.95 -31.07 46.69
N ARG A 67 -21.82 -31.75 46.89
CA ARG A 67 -20.77 -31.88 45.87
C ARG A 67 -21.26 -32.65 44.65
N ASP A 68 -21.99 -33.74 44.83
CA ASP A 68 -22.57 -34.53 43.72
C ASP A 68 -23.55 -33.70 42.90
N LYS A 69 -24.38 -32.88 43.56
CA LYS A 69 -25.26 -31.93 42.87
C LYS A 69 -24.47 -30.90 42.05
N THR A 70 -23.42 -30.33 42.63
CA THR A 70 -22.55 -29.36 41.95
C THR A 70 -21.82 -29.99 40.76
N ILE A 71 -21.38 -31.24 40.90
CA ILE A 71 -20.75 -32.00 39.80
C ILE A 71 -21.75 -32.17 38.67
N THR A 72 -22.98 -32.60 38.98
CA THR A 72 -24.05 -32.79 37.99
C THR A 72 -24.34 -31.49 37.22
N ASP A 73 -24.46 -30.35 37.92
CA ASP A 73 -24.71 -29.06 37.30
C ASP A 73 -23.56 -28.64 36.35
N LYS A 74 -22.31 -28.89 36.76
CA LYS A 74 -21.12 -28.63 35.92
C LYS A 74 -21.05 -29.57 34.72
N GLU A 75 -21.40 -30.84 34.87
CA GLU A 75 -21.45 -31.81 33.78
C GLU A 75 -22.48 -31.41 32.73
N MET A 76 -23.67 -30.97 33.15
CA MET A 76 -24.68 -30.42 32.24
C MET A 76 -24.16 -29.19 31.50
N ARG A 77 -23.49 -28.26 32.19
CA ARG A 77 -22.91 -27.08 31.54
C ARG A 77 -21.83 -27.44 30.53
N ILE A 78 -20.98 -28.41 30.83
CA ILE A 78 -19.95 -28.90 29.91
C ILE A 78 -20.60 -29.52 28.66
N TYR A 79 -21.70 -30.26 28.84
CA TYR A 79 -22.45 -30.84 27.72
C TYR A 79 -23.00 -29.76 26.78
N ASP A 80 -23.64 -28.73 27.32
CA ASP A 80 -24.18 -27.62 26.51
C ASP A 80 -23.07 -26.87 25.76
N LEU A 81 -21.96 -26.58 26.43
CA LEU A 81 -20.80 -25.92 25.81
C LEU A 81 -20.19 -26.78 24.70
N LYS A 82 -20.12 -28.11 24.87
CA LYS A 82 -19.66 -29.02 23.82
C LYS A 82 -20.58 -28.97 22.60
N LYS A 83 -21.90 -28.93 22.81
CA LYS A 83 -22.87 -28.82 21.72
C LYS A 83 -22.72 -27.48 20.98
N GLN A 84 -22.61 -26.37 21.70
CA GLN A 84 -22.36 -25.05 21.09
C GLN A 84 -21.04 -25.01 20.32
N ASN A 85 -19.98 -25.64 20.83
CA ASN A 85 -18.69 -25.71 20.15
C ASN A 85 -18.79 -26.51 18.84
N GLN A 86 -19.53 -27.62 18.82
CA GLN A 86 -19.82 -28.35 17.58
C GLN A 86 -20.58 -27.51 16.55
N GLU A 87 -21.54 -26.70 16.98
CA GLU A 87 -22.26 -25.77 16.10
C GLU A 87 -21.32 -24.70 15.53
N LEU A 88 -20.45 -24.11 16.36
CA LEU A 88 -19.43 -23.16 15.92
C LEU A 88 -18.45 -23.77 14.92
N GLN A 89 -18.07 -25.03 15.08
CA GLN A 89 -17.24 -25.74 14.09
C GLN A 89 -17.94 -25.87 12.74
N LYS A 90 -19.26 -26.11 12.72
CA LYS A 90 -20.03 -26.14 11.47
C LYS A 90 -20.08 -24.76 10.82
N PHE A 91 -20.32 -23.69 11.60
CA PHE A 91 -20.29 -22.32 11.08
C PHE A 91 -18.92 -21.97 10.50
N LYS A 92 -17.84 -22.32 11.21
CA LYS A 92 -16.47 -22.13 10.72
C LYS A 92 -16.27 -22.81 9.37
N PHE A 93 -16.69 -24.07 9.23
CA PHE A 93 -16.58 -24.81 7.97
C PHE A 93 -17.31 -24.12 6.81
N VAL A 94 -18.54 -23.67 7.03
CA VAL A 94 -19.32 -22.95 6.01
C VAL A 94 -18.66 -21.63 5.63
N LEU A 95 -18.15 -20.88 6.61
CA LEU A 95 -17.45 -19.62 6.36
C LEU A 95 -16.14 -19.85 5.59
N ASP A 96 -15.34 -20.86 5.96
CA ASP A 96 -14.11 -21.22 5.26
C ASP A 96 -14.39 -21.59 3.80
N TYR A 97 -15.46 -22.35 3.55
CA TYR A 97 -15.91 -22.65 2.19
C TYR A 97 -16.31 -21.38 1.44
N LYS A 98 -17.07 -20.48 2.07
CA LYS A 98 -17.50 -19.23 1.44
C LYS A 98 -16.32 -18.31 1.11
N ILE A 99 -15.33 -18.21 1.99
CA ILE A 99 -14.09 -17.48 1.74
C ILE A 99 -13.35 -18.07 0.54
N LYS A 100 -13.24 -19.41 0.47
CA LYS A 100 -12.57 -20.08 -0.65
C LYS A 100 -13.28 -19.84 -1.98
N GLU A 101 -14.61 -19.93 -2.00
CA GLU A 101 -15.43 -19.62 -3.17
C GLU A 101 -15.26 -18.17 -3.63
N LEU A 102 -15.33 -17.21 -2.70
CA LEU A 102 -15.17 -15.79 -3.03
C LEU A 102 -13.76 -15.48 -3.56
N LYS A 103 -12.72 -16.07 -2.96
CA LYS A 103 -11.34 -15.95 -3.47
C LYS A 103 -11.23 -16.48 -4.90
N ALA A 104 -11.79 -17.65 -5.17
CA ALA A 104 -11.78 -18.24 -6.52
C ALA A 104 -12.51 -17.38 -7.57
N GLN A 105 -13.45 -16.52 -7.16
CA GLN A 105 -14.09 -15.54 -8.06
C GLN A 105 -13.29 -14.23 -8.21
N ILE A 106 -12.56 -13.81 -7.17
CA ILE A 106 -11.77 -12.57 -7.18
C ILE A 106 -10.52 -12.75 -8.06
N ASP A 107 -9.80 -13.86 -7.91
CA ASP A 107 -8.54 -14.12 -8.62
C ASP A 107 -8.63 -13.95 -10.15
N PRO A 108 -9.62 -14.53 -10.88
CA PRO A 108 -9.74 -14.33 -12.31
C PRO A 108 -10.08 -12.88 -12.67
N LYS A 109 -10.95 -12.22 -11.89
CA LYS A 109 -11.27 -10.80 -12.12
C LYS A 109 -10.05 -9.91 -11.94
N THR A 110 -9.20 -10.20 -10.96
CA THR A 110 -7.94 -9.47 -10.75
C THR A 110 -6.98 -9.69 -11.91
N ALA A 111 -6.89 -10.92 -12.44
CA ALA A 111 -6.09 -11.21 -13.64
C ALA A 111 -6.61 -10.48 -14.88
N ASP A 112 -7.93 -10.46 -15.10
CA ASP A 112 -8.56 -9.76 -16.22
C ASP A 112 -8.32 -8.25 -16.14
N ILE A 113 -8.46 -7.65 -14.95
CA ILE A 113 -8.16 -6.24 -14.72
C ILE A 113 -6.69 -5.93 -15.04
N ALA A 114 -5.76 -6.80 -14.62
CA ALA A 114 -4.34 -6.61 -14.92
C ALA A 114 -4.05 -6.70 -16.43
N SER A 115 -4.69 -7.64 -17.13
CA SER A 115 -4.62 -7.76 -18.59
C SER A 115 -5.16 -6.52 -19.29
N MET A 116 -6.37 -6.07 -18.92
CA MET A 116 -6.99 -4.87 -19.47
C MET A 116 -6.12 -3.63 -19.24
N LYS A 117 -5.54 -3.48 -18.04
CA LYS A 117 -4.62 -2.38 -17.74
C LYS A 117 -3.39 -2.38 -18.65
N THR A 118 -2.84 -3.56 -18.92
CA THR A 118 -1.70 -3.73 -19.83
C THR A 118 -2.08 -3.35 -21.27
N GLN A 119 -3.27 -3.78 -21.72
CA GLN A 119 -3.79 -3.43 -23.04
C GLN A 119 -4.05 -1.92 -23.16
N THR A 120 -4.65 -1.29 -22.14
CA THR A 120 -4.86 0.17 -22.12
C THR A 120 -3.54 0.91 -22.23
N GLN A 121 -2.51 0.49 -21.48
CA GLN A 121 -1.20 1.13 -21.56
C GLN A 121 -0.59 1.00 -22.97
N ALA A 122 -0.69 -0.18 -23.60
CA ALA A 122 -0.18 -0.37 -24.96
C ALA A 122 -0.93 0.51 -25.97
N MET A 123 -2.25 0.64 -25.85
CA MET A 123 -3.05 1.54 -26.70
C MET A 123 -2.69 3.02 -26.49
N ASP A 124 -2.43 3.43 -25.25
CA ASP A 124 -2.01 4.80 -24.94
C ASP A 124 -0.63 5.10 -25.55
N ASP A 125 0.29 4.14 -25.51
CA ASP A 125 1.62 4.25 -26.13
C ASP A 125 1.50 4.38 -27.66
N GLU A 126 0.65 3.55 -28.29
CA GLU A 126 0.36 3.64 -29.73
C GLU A 126 -0.27 4.99 -30.10
N LEU A 127 -1.23 5.48 -29.30
CA LEU A 127 -1.88 6.77 -29.52
C LEU A 127 -0.86 7.92 -29.46
N ASN A 128 0.06 7.88 -28.48
CA ASN A 128 1.13 8.87 -28.37
C ASN A 128 2.06 8.85 -29.60
N ASP A 129 2.35 7.68 -30.15
CA ASP A 129 3.12 7.54 -31.38
C ASP A 129 2.36 8.10 -32.60
N TYR A 130 1.05 7.87 -32.70
CA TYR A 130 0.23 8.50 -33.74
C TYR A 130 0.22 10.02 -33.62
N ILE A 131 0.10 10.57 -32.41
CA ILE A 131 0.17 12.02 -32.17
C ILE A 131 1.52 12.58 -32.63
N ARG A 132 2.63 11.91 -32.29
CA ARG A 132 3.97 12.30 -32.73
C ARG A 132 4.09 12.29 -34.25
N ARG A 133 3.64 11.23 -34.92
CA ARG A 133 3.67 11.11 -36.39
C ARG A 133 2.79 12.17 -37.05
N ASN A 134 1.59 12.42 -36.54
CA ASN A 134 0.71 13.47 -37.06
C ASN A 134 1.34 14.86 -36.95
N LYS A 135 2.00 15.15 -35.83
CA LYS A 135 2.73 16.41 -35.66
C LYS A 135 3.86 16.53 -36.69
N GLN A 136 4.61 15.47 -36.93
CA GLN A 136 5.68 15.46 -37.95
C GLN A 136 5.10 15.68 -39.36
N LEU A 137 4.05 14.96 -39.73
CA LEU A 137 3.39 15.12 -41.03
C LEU A 137 2.85 16.54 -41.23
N ALA A 138 2.30 17.18 -40.19
CA ALA A 138 1.86 18.56 -40.27
C ALA A 138 3.03 19.53 -40.55
N LEU A 139 4.20 19.30 -39.94
CA LEU A 139 5.41 20.07 -40.25
C LEU A 139 5.87 19.85 -41.68
N ASP A 140 5.88 18.59 -42.15
CA ASP A 140 6.30 18.25 -43.51
C ASP A 140 5.37 18.88 -44.56
N ILE A 141 4.05 18.85 -44.32
CA ILE A 141 3.05 19.52 -45.18
C ILE A 141 3.35 21.02 -45.25
N SER A 142 3.59 21.67 -44.11
CA SER A 142 3.91 23.10 -44.07
C SER A 142 5.18 23.43 -44.86
N GLN A 143 6.23 22.62 -44.71
CA GLN A 143 7.49 22.78 -45.46
C GLN A 143 7.28 22.62 -46.97
N LEU A 144 6.54 21.59 -47.38
CA LEU A 144 6.23 21.35 -48.80
C LEU A 144 5.39 22.48 -49.39
N GLN A 145 4.42 23.01 -48.64
CA GLN A 145 3.63 24.16 -49.08
C GLN A 145 4.48 25.43 -49.24
N MET A 146 5.41 25.70 -48.32
CA MET A 146 6.35 26.81 -48.46
C MET A 146 7.24 26.64 -49.70
N LYS A 147 7.79 25.45 -49.91
CA LYS A 147 8.61 25.14 -51.09
C LYS A 147 7.83 25.29 -52.40
N GLN A 148 6.58 24.84 -52.42
CA GLN A 148 5.69 25.01 -53.57
C GLN A 148 5.48 26.48 -53.90
N ARG A 149 5.20 27.34 -52.90
CA ARG A 149 5.01 28.78 -53.10
C ARG A 149 6.28 29.45 -53.63
N ALA A 150 7.44 29.11 -53.09
CA ALA A 150 8.72 29.63 -53.55
C ALA A 150 8.98 29.28 -55.02
N LEU A 151 8.81 28.00 -55.40
CA LEU A 151 8.96 27.55 -56.78
C LEU A 151 7.95 28.20 -57.73
N GLN A 152 6.71 28.41 -57.29
CA GLN A 152 5.72 29.13 -58.09
C GLN A 152 6.13 30.58 -58.38
N GLU A 153 6.68 31.28 -57.38
CA GLU A 153 7.14 32.65 -57.57
C GLU A 153 8.40 32.71 -58.45
N GLU A 154 9.30 31.75 -58.32
CA GLU A 154 10.45 31.59 -59.20
C GLU A 154 10.01 31.36 -60.66
N ILE A 155 9.04 30.48 -60.90
CA ILE A 155 8.47 30.26 -62.24
C ILE A 155 7.88 31.57 -62.80
N LYS A 156 7.15 32.35 -62.00
CA LYS A 156 6.61 33.65 -62.44
C LYS A 156 7.73 34.64 -62.77
N SER A 157 8.79 34.67 -61.96
CA SER A 157 9.96 35.52 -62.20
C SER A 157 10.66 35.15 -63.50
N GLN A 158 10.93 33.86 -63.72
CA GLN A 158 11.53 33.35 -64.95
C GLN A 158 10.66 33.63 -66.18
N LYS A 159 9.33 33.49 -66.07
CA LYS A 159 8.39 33.85 -67.16
C LYS A 159 8.41 35.34 -67.48
N ARG A 160 8.54 36.21 -66.48
CA ARG A 160 8.70 37.66 -66.68
C ARG A 160 10.01 37.96 -67.41
N LYS A 161 11.13 37.42 -66.91
CA LYS A 161 12.44 37.56 -67.53
C LYS A 161 12.46 37.09 -68.98
N LEU A 162 11.90 35.92 -69.27
CA LEU A 162 11.78 35.39 -70.64
C LEU A 162 11.00 36.34 -71.55
N ARG A 163 9.91 36.94 -71.06
CA ARG A 163 9.11 37.90 -71.83
C ARG A 163 9.89 39.18 -72.12
N ASP A 164 10.62 39.68 -71.13
CA ASP A 164 11.44 40.88 -71.26
C ASP A 164 12.58 40.64 -72.26
N ASP A 165 13.25 39.49 -72.17
CA ASP A 165 14.29 39.05 -73.10
C ASP A 165 13.75 38.89 -74.53
N LEU A 166 12.59 38.24 -74.71
CA LEU A 166 11.95 38.11 -76.03
C LEU A 166 11.56 39.48 -76.61
N SER A 167 11.09 40.39 -75.77
CA SER A 167 10.76 41.76 -76.17
C SER A 167 12.00 42.57 -76.52
N LEU A 168 13.12 42.33 -75.83
CA LEU A 168 14.42 42.90 -76.15
C LEU A 168 14.91 42.39 -77.52
N ILE A 169 14.87 41.07 -77.74
CA ILE A 169 15.24 40.46 -79.03
C ILE A 169 14.37 41.01 -80.16
N LYS A 170 13.05 41.15 -79.95
CA LYS A 170 12.14 41.70 -80.97
C LYS A 170 12.48 43.15 -81.32
N ARG A 171 12.72 44.00 -80.32
CA ARG A 171 13.14 45.40 -80.52
C ARG A 171 14.48 45.48 -81.25
N PHE A 172 15.45 44.67 -80.84
CA PHE A 172 16.75 44.60 -81.53
C PHE A 172 16.60 44.20 -83.00
N LYS A 173 15.76 43.20 -83.31
CA LYS A 173 15.48 42.80 -84.70
C LYS A 173 14.86 43.93 -85.53
N ILE A 174 13.93 44.69 -84.96
CA ILE A 174 13.30 45.85 -85.64
C ILE A 174 14.37 46.91 -85.92
N ASP A 175 15.10 47.33 -84.89
CA ASP A 175 16.17 48.33 -85.02
C ASP A 175 17.26 47.88 -86.03
N MET A 176 17.53 46.57 -86.13
CA MET A 176 18.47 46.01 -87.11
C MET A 176 17.90 46.04 -88.53
N ASN A 177 16.62 45.74 -88.72
CA ASN A 177 15.96 45.89 -90.03
C ASN A 177 15.95 47.34 -90.49
N GLU A 178 15.69 48.29 -89.58
CA GLU A 178 15.78 49.73 -89.88
C GLU A 178 17.19 50.15 -90.31
N CYS A 179 18.25 49.55 -89.74
CA CYS A 179 19.61 49.73 -90.25
C CYS A 179 19.75 49.21 -91.69
N MET A 180 19.19 48.05 -91.99
CA MET A 180 19.24 47.45 -93.34
C MET A 180 18.55 48.31 -94.39
N ASP A 181 17.47 49.01 -94.04
CA ASP A 181 16.79 49.94 -94.96
C ASP A 181 17.71 51.11 -95.39
N THR A 182 18.69 51.48 -94.56
CA THR A 182 19.68 52.55 -94.86
C THR A 182 20.92 52.07 -95.62
N ILE A 183 20.97 50.81 -96.06
CA ILE A 183 22.18 50.18 -96.63
C ILE A 183 22.72 50.90 -97.88
N SER A 184 21.83 51.51 -98.68
CA SER A 184 22.19 52.26 -99.89
C SER A 184 22.85 53.61 -99.59
N GLU A 185 22.80 54.08 -98.35
CA GLU A 185 23.29 55.40 -97.92
C GLU A 185 24.38 55.28 -96.83
N PRO A 186 25.68 55.29 -97.20
CA PRO A 186 26.78 54.95 -96.28
C PRO A 186 26.89 55.82 -95.02
N LYS A 187 26.52 57.10 -95.10
CA LYS A 187 26.54 58.02 -93.95
C LYS A 187 25.42 57.70 -92.95
N MET A 188 24.20 57.46 -93.45
CA MET A 188 23.03 57.14 -92.63
C MET A 188 23.17 55.77 -91.97
N LEU A 189 23.72 54.78 -92.68
CA LEU A 189 24.00 53.45 -92.14
C LEU A 189 24.97 53.49 -90.95
N LYS A 190 26.05 54.26 -91.06
CA LYS A 190 27.04 54.42 -89.97
C LYS A 190 26.39 54.99 -88.72
N GLU A 191 25.52 55.99 -88.86
CA GLU A 191 24.83 56.62 -87.75
C GLU A 191 23.78 55.69 -87.12
N SER A 192 23.02 54.96 -87.94
CA SER A 192 22.03 53.99 -87.49
C SER A 192 22.67 52.85 -86.68
N ILE A 193 23.78 52.27 -87.17
CA ILE A 193 24.55 51.24 -86.46
C ILE A 193 25.14 51.78 -85.14
N ALA A 194 25.66 53.01 -85.14
CA ALA A 194 26.20 53.63 -83.93
C ALA A 194 25.13 53.83 -82.84
N ASN A 195 23.89 54.12 -83.24
CA ASN A 195 22.76 54.25 -82.31
C ASN A 195 22.36 52.90 -81.70
N VAL A 196 22.30 51.83 -82.50
CA VAL A 196 22.08 50.46 -82.00
C VAL A 196 23.17 50.04 -81.03
N TYR A 197 24.44 50.31 -81.34
CA TYR A 197 25.57 50.03 -80.45
C TYR A 197 25.42 50.74 -79.09
N ARG A 198 25.13 52.04 -79.09
CA ARG A 198 24.92 52.79 -77.83
C ARG A 198 23.75 52.25 -77.02
N LYS A 199 22.64 51.92 -77.69
CA LYS A 199 21.39 51.48 -77.06
C LYS A 199 21.49 50.11 -76.39
N TYR A 200 22.19 49.16 -77.00
CA TYR A 200 22.21 47.77 -76.53
C TYR A 200 23.53 47.31 -75.88
N LEU A 201 24.68 47.94 -76.19
CA LEU A 201 26.00 47.49 -75.70
C LEU A 201 26.62 48.40 -74.63
N GLN A 202 26.22 49.68 -74.53
CA GLN A 202 26.84 50.63 -73.59
C GLN A 202 26.07 50.82 -72.27
N SER A 203 24.86 50.27 -72.14
CA SER A 203 23.96 50.52 -71.01
C SER A 203 24.01 49.47 -69.88
N GLU A 204 24.96 48.52 -69.87
CA GLU A 204 25.01 47.41 -68.90
C GLU A 204 25.49 47.75 -67.47
N THR A 205 25.86 49.00 -67.15
CA THR A 205 26.61 49.33 -65.92
C THR A 205 25.80 49.65 -64.66
N LYS A 206 24.56 49.13 -64.47
CA LYS A 206 23.74 49.43 -63.26
C LYS A 206 23.02 48.24 -62.60
N LYS A 207 23.61 47.05 -62.58
CA LYS A 207 23.06 45.89 -61.83
C LYS A 207 23.74 45.57 -60.50
N LEU A 208 24.83 46.24 -60.15
CA LEU A 208 25.70 45.85 -59.03
C LEU A 208 25.28 46.33 -57.62
N ASP A 209 24.42 47.35 -57.48
CA ASP A 209 24.09 47.91 -56.14
C ASP A 209 22.93 47.21 -55.40
N LEU A 210 21.98 46.61 -56.12
CA LEU A 210 20.78 45.99 -55.52
C LEU A 210 21.07 44.66 -54.82
N ASP A 211 22.05 43.90 -55.30
CA ASP A 211 22.41 42.58 -54.76
C ASP A 211 23.14 42.72 -53.40
N THR A 212 23.99 43.73 -53.26
CA THR A 212 24.73 44.03 -52.04
C THR A 212 23.84 44.45 -50.87
N ASP A 213 22.79 45.24 -51.13
CA ASP A 213 21.86 45.67 -50.07
C ASP A 213 20.88 44.55 -49.67
N MET A 214 20.43 43.72 -50.61
CA MET A 214 19.62 42.54 -50.31
C MET A 214 20.40 41.55 -49.43
N GLN A 215 21.70 41.37 -49.70
CA GLN A 215 22.55 40.45 -48.93
C GLN A 215 22.87 40.97 -47.52
N LYS A 216 23.02 42.29 -47.35
CA LYS A 216 23.17 42.91 -46.02
C LYS A 216 21.90 42.77 -45.17
N GLU A 217 20.73 42.96 -45.77
CA GLU A 217 19.46 42.83 -45.06
C GLU A 217 19.18 41.37 -44.67
N TYR A 218 19.49 40.42 -45.55
CA TYR A 218 19.43 38.98 -45.24
C TYR A 218 20.33 38.60 -44.05
N ASN A 219 21.57 39.10 -44.01
CA ASN A 219 22.50 38.85 -42.90
C ASN A 219 21.99 39.44 -41.58
N ARG A 220 21.37 40.63 -41.59
CA ARG A 220 20.73 41.21 -40.40
C ARG A 220 19.59 40.36 -39.86
N GLN A 221 18.73 39.86 -40.74
CA GLN A 221 17.61 39.00 -40.34
C GLN A 221 18.10 37.67 -39.77
N ARG A 222 19.16 37.10 -40.35
CA ARG A 222 19.80 35.88 -39.84
C ARG A 222 20.37 36.09 -38.44
N ASP A 223 21.12 37.17 -38.20
CA ASP A 223 21.69 37.50 -36.89
C ASP A 223 20.60 37.70 -35.83
N TYR A 224 19.49 38.33 -36.18
CA TYR A 224 18.37 38.53 -35.26
C TYR A 224 17.72 37.18 -34.88
N LEU A 225 17.51 36.30 -35.87
CA LEU A 225 16.98 34.97 -35.64
C LEU A 225 17.92 34.11 -34.79
N GLU A 226 19.23 34.13 -35.06
CA GLU A 226 20.24 33.42 -34.25
C GLU A 226 20.22 33.90 -32.79
N LYS A 227 20.22 35.23 -32.56
CA LYS A 227 20.13 35.79 -31.19
C LYS A 227 18.83 35.43 -30.50
N SER A 228 17.72 35.38 -31.23
CA SER A 228 16.42 35.00 -30.69
C SER A 228 16.38 33.52 -30.28
N VAL A 229 16.95 32.64 -31.12
CA VAL A 229 17.09 31.20 -30.82
C VAL A 229 17.98 30.99 -29.60
N ASP A 230 19.11 31.68 -29.49
CA ASP A 230 19.99 31.58 -28.32
C ASP A 230 19.32 32.08 -27.03
N SER A 231 18.55 33.16 -27.11
CA SER A 231 17.75 33.67 -26.00
C SER A 231 16.70 32.65 -25.54
N LEU A 232 16.00 32.01 -26.48
CA LEU A 232 15.02 30.96 -26.20
C LEU A 232 15.67 29.73 -25.57
N LYS A 233 16.83 29.28 -26.08
CA LYS A 233 17.59 28.18 -25.48
C LYS A 233 17.98 28.49 -24.04
N ARG A 234 18.51 29.69 -23.76
CA ARG A 234 18.87 30.10 -22.39
C ARG A 234 17.67 30.15 -21.46
N LYS A 235 16.51 30.64 -21.95
CA LYS A 235 15.26 30.63 -21.17
C LYS A 235 14.82 29.20 -20.84
N LEU A 236 14.84 28.30 -21.82
CA LEU A 236 14.46 26.89 -21.63
C LEU A 236 15.37 26.19 -20.61
N GLU A 237 16.69 26.41 -20.70
CA GLU A 237 17.66 25.88 -19.74
C GLU A 237 17.34 26.34 -18.31
N LYS A 238 17.05 27.65 -18.15
CA LYS A 238 16.73 28.26 -16.87
C LYS A 238 15.42 27.73 -16.28
N ASP A 239 14.41 27.54 -17.13
CA ASP A 239 13.11 27.00 -16.75
C ASP A 239 13.21 25.52 -16.35
N SER A 240 14.01 24.73 -17.09
CA SER A 240 14.30 23.35 -16.75
C SER A 240 15.03 23.23 -15.40
N GLN A 241 16.00 24.12 -15.13
CA GLN A 241 16.66 24.18 -13.83
C GLN A 241 15.70 24.58 -12.71
N ALA A 242 14.83 25.57 -12.94
CA ALA A 242 13.81 25.98 -11.97
C ALA A 242 12.88 24.80 -11.63
N HIS A 243 12.36 24.10 -12.65
CA HIS A 243 11.55 22.89 -12.47
C HIS A 243 12.27 21.80 -11.69
N ARG A 244 13.57 21.61 -11.92
CA ARG A 244 14.36 20.61 -11.18
C ARG A 244 14.50 20.97 -9.71
N ILE A 245 14.71 22.25 -9.39
CA ILE A 245 14.80 22.75 -8.01
C ILE A 245 13.45 22.60 -7.31
N ASP A 246 12.35 23.00 -7.95
CA ASP A 246 11.01 22.90 -7.38
C ASP A 246 10.60 21.45 -7.14
N ASN A 247 10.86 20.54 -8.09
CA ASN A 247 10.61 19.11 -7.87
C ASN A 247 11.42 18.55 -6.70
N MET A 248 12.67 18.98 -6.53
CA MET A 248 13.49 18.54 -5.39
C MET A 248 12.92 19.06 -4.07
N ARG A 249 12.46 20.31 -4.04
CA ARG A 249 11.80 20.91 -2.88
C ARG A 249 10.50 20.19 -2.52
N ILE A 250 9.62 19.96 -3.51
CA ILE A 250 8.36 19.21 -3.32
C ILE A 250 8.66 17.80 -2.80
N MET A 251 9.70 17.14 -3.32
CA MET A 251 10.08 15.81 -2.85
C MET A 251 10.56 15.82 -1.39
N GLN A 252 11.31 16.85 -0.97
CA GLN A 252 11.71 17.02 0.43
C GLN A 252 10.50 17.29 1.35
N GLU A 253 9.59 18.18 0.94
CA GLU A 253 8.35 18.45 1.66
C GLU A 253 7.50 17.18 1.80
N ASN A 254 7.34 16.40 0.72
CA ASN A 254 6.64 15.12 0.74
C ASN A 254 7.28 14.10 1.68
N VAL A 255 8.62 14.01 1.72
CA VAL A 255 9.31 13.11 2.67
C VAL A 255 9.07 13.56 4.11
N SER A 256 9.06 14.87 4.39
CA SER A 256 8.74 15.40 5.72
C SER A 256 7.31 15.06 6.13
N LEU A 257 6.33 15.29 5.24
CA LEU A 257 4.92 14.97 5.48
C LEU A 257 4.71 13.47 5.71
N ILE A 258 5.41 12.60 4.98
CA ILE A 258 5.35 11.14 5.20
C ILE A 258 5.87 10.78 6.59
N ARG A 259 6.95 11.42 7.07
CA ARG A 259 7.43 11.21 8.45
C ARG A 259 6.38 11.64 9.47
N GLU A 260 5.81 12.82 9.28
CA GLU A 260 4.77 13.36 10.16
C GLU A 260 3.53 12.45 10.21
N ILE A 261 3.07 11.96 9.06
CA ILE A 261 1.97 10.98 8.97
C ILE A 261 2.32 9.69 9.73
N ASN A 262 3.54 9.19 9.58
CA ASN A 262 3.97 7.96 10.26
C ASN A 262 4.04 8.15 11.78
N ASP A 263 4.53 9.30 12.25
CA ASP A 263 4.60 9.63 13.68
C ASP A 263 3.20 9.76 14.28
N LEU A 264 2.29 10.50 13.60
CA LEU A 264 0.88 10.59 14.00
C LEU A 264 0.17 9.23 14.00
N THR A 265 0.50 8.36 13.06
CA THR A 265 -0.06 7.00 13.01
C THR A 265 0.41 6.16 14.21
N ARG A 266 1.68 6.29 14.61
CA ARG A 266 2.20 5.65 15.83
C ARG A 266 1.50 6.17 17.08
N GLU A 267 1.33 7.48 17.17
CA GLU A 267 0.66 8.13 18.30
C GLU A 267 -0.82 7.70 18.41
N ILE A 268 -1.55 7.67 17.29
CA ILE A 268 -2.92 7.15 17.22
C ILE A 268 -2.98 5.68 17.67
N ASN A 269 -2.02 4.85 17.26
CA ASN A 269 -1.99 3.44 17.65
C ASN A 269 -1.67 3.27 19.15
N ALA A 270 -0.78 4.09 19.71
CA ALA A 270 -0.48 4.09 21.13
C ALA A 270 -1.71 4.49 21.96
N LEU A 271 -2.38 5.59 21.59
CA LEU A 271 -3.61 6.06 22.24
C LEU A 271 -4.75 5.04 22.13
N LYS A 272 -4.88 4.36 21.00
CA LYS A 272 -5.84 3.25 20.85
C LYS A 272 -5.51 2.09 21.80
N HIS A 273 -4.24 1.75 21.97
CA HIS A 273 -3.83 0.71 22.90
C HIS A 273 -4.09 1.10 24.36
N GLU A 274 -3.81 2.33 24.75
CA GLU A 274 -4.16 2.84 26.09
C GLU A 274 -5.66 2.77 26.35
N ARG A 275 -6.50 3.23 25.40
CA ARG A 275 -7.96 3.12 25.52
C ARG A 275 -8.44 1.68 25.70
N THR A 276 -7.90 0.75 24.90
CA THR A 276 -8.25 -0.67 25.05
C THR A 276 -7.79 -1.27 26.37
N ALA A 277 -6.72 -0.75 26.97
CA ALA A 277 -6.23 -1.19 28.27
C ALA A 277 -7.06 -0.61 29.44
N GLU A 278 -7.60 0.60 29.29
CA GLU A 278 -8.53 1.22 30.24
C GLU A 278 -9.91 0.58 30.21
N GLU A 279 -10.42 0.20 29.02
CA GLU A 279 -11.72 -0.51 28.88
C GLU A 279 -11.72 -1.95 29.47
N VAL A 280 -10.54 -2.49 29.82
CA VAL A 280 -10.36 -3.85 30.38
C VAL A 280 -10.12 -3.85 31.90
N LYS A 281 -10.01 -2.67 32.53
CA LYS A 281 -9.96 -2.51 33.99
C LYS A 281 -11.36 -2.31 34.60
#